data_AF-A0A961DKC9-F1
#
_entry.id   AF-A0A961DKC9-F1
#
_cell.length_a   1.000
_cell.length_b   1.000
_cell.length_c   1.000
_cell.angle_alpha   90.00
_cell.angle_beta   90.00
_cell.angle_gamma   90.00
#
_symmetry.space_group_name_H-M   'P 1'
#
loop_
_entity.id
_entity.type
_entity.pdbx_description
1 polymer ?
#
loop_
_entity_poly.entity_id
_entity_poly.type
_entity_poly.pdbx_seq_one_letter_code
_entity_poly.pdbx_strand_id
1 'polypeptide(L)'
;MSISATILESSRASTPLAKLVNSGCRAVGGIYRMDYARAVVLTDDWRKTQAGGVPHGAFLLAAAGVQTSRGFTLDDEELILLRVAGTAQLPNEADLVQTRLAVVRDAGDSGKGFDEVTDELTRNELQQSAFDCEVIGTFYTEPNSSTILFGSDIDNVVSSARYQVFLPSEQVLSWVASYPEPEGDDLLALGAVRFSSTRRRAREAGVDTAEVHVHIGDFIARKTAVFGMTRTGKSNTIKTLVTAIASHSARTGIKVGQLIFDPQGEYANVNEQDKTGLRLLGDDDRAVRI
;
A
#
# COMPACT_ATOMS: atom_id res chain seq x y z
N MET A 1 2.47 0.16 -37.43
CA MET A 1 1.43 -0.48 -36.61
C MET A 1 0.06 -0.14 -37.19
N SER A 2 -0.82 -1.13 -37.36
CA SER A 2 -2.17 -0.92 -37.89
C SER A 2 -3.06 -0.22 -36.84
N ILE A 3 -3.97 0.65 -37.26
CA ILE A 3 -4.91 1.37 -36.38
C ILE A 3 -5.67 0.42 -35.45
N SER A 4 -6.00 -0.79 -35.93
CA SER A 4 -6.69 -1.80 -35.11
C SER A 4 -5.83 -2.31 -33.95
N ALA A 5 -4.53 -2.53 -34.16
CA ALA A 5 -3.61 -2.97 -33.10
C ALA A 5 -3.48 -1.90 -32.00
N THR A 6 -3.40 -0.64 -32.43
CA THR A 6 -3.33 0.53 -31.54
C THR A 6 -4.59 0.70 -30.69
N ILE A 7 -5.78 0.42 -31.23
CA ILE A 7 -7.05 0.47 -30.50
C ILE A 7 -7.13 -0.67 -29.47
N LEU A 8 -6.72 -1.88 -29.87
CA LEU A 8 -6.69 -3.07 -29.00
C LEU A 8 -5.75 -2.87 -27.80
N GLU A 9 -4.53 -2.36 -28.01
CA GLU A 9 -3.60 -2.04 -26.91
C GLU A 9 -4.19 -1.00 -25.95
N SER A 10 -4.84 0.03 -26.49
CA SER A 10 -5.53 1.04 -25.67
C SER A 10 -6.63 0.46 -24.81
N SER A 11 -7.41 -0.47 -25.37
CA SER A 11 -8.52 -1.12 -24.66
C SER A 11 -8.00 -2.00 -23.53
N ARG A 12 -6.90 -2.73 -23.75
CA ARG A 12 -6.32 -3.62 -22.72
C ARG A 12 -5.55 -2.87 -21.64
N ALA A 13 -4.92 -1.74 -21.97
CA ALA A 13 -4.27 -0.87 -20.97
C ALA A 13 -5.27 -0.04 -20.13
N SER A 14 -6.57 -0.10 -20.44
CA SER A 14 -7.63 0.69 -19.79
C SER A 14 -8.67 -0.15 -19.06
N THR A 15 -8.39 -1.44 -18.86
CA THR A 15 -9.19 -2.30 -17.98
C THR A 15 -9.10 -1.84 -16.52
N PRO A 16 -10.02 -2.26 -15.63
CA PRO A 16 -10.06 -1.78 -14.25
C PRO A 16 -8.73 -1.97 -13.52
N LEU A 17 -8.10 -3.13 -13.64
CA LEU A 17 -6.83 -3.41 -12.97
C LEU A 17 -5.63 -2.77 -13.68
N ALA A 18 -5.64 -2.73 -15.01
CA ALA A 18 -4.60 -2.00 -15.76
C ALA A 18 -4.58 -0.52 -15.38
N LYS A 19 -5.76 0.10 -15.18
CA LYS A 19 -5.85 1.49 -14.71
C LYS A 19 -5.17 1.68 -13.36
N LEU A 20 -5.33 0.76 -12.41
CA LEU A 20 -4.64 0.85 -11.11
C LEU A 20 -3.12 0.84 -11.30
N VAL A 21 -2.59 -0.15 -12.05
CA VAL A 21 -1.15 -0.23 -12.32
C VAL A 21 -0.64 1.02 -13.05
N ASN A 22 -1.40 1.51 -14.04
CA ASN A 22 -1.04 2.68 -14.85
C ASN A 22 -1.26 4.02 -14.13
N SER A 23 -1.88 4.03 -12.94
CA SER A 23 -2.12 5.23 -12.12
C SER A 23 -0.88 5.64 -11.33
N GLY A 24 0.26 5.75 -12.03
CA GLY A 24 1.53 6.21 -11.45
C GLY A 24 2.26 5.19 -10.57
N CYS A 25 1.87 3.91 -10.58
CA CYS A 25 2.64 2.88 -9.91
C CYS A 25 4.02 2.73 -10.56
N ARG A 26 5.04 2.47 -9.75
CA ARG A 26 6.44 2.42 -10.22
C ARG A 26 6.90 0.98 -10.33
N ALA A 27 7.40 0.59 -11.50
CA ALA A 27 8.00 -0.74 -11.67
C ALA A 27 9.24 -0.88 -10.79
N VAL A 28 9.24 -1.87 -9.89
CA VAL A 28 10.33 -2.13 -8.95
C VAL A 28 11.06 -3.44 -9.22
N GLY A 29 10.48 -4.34 -10.01
CA GLY A 29 11.09 -5.65 -10.20
C GLY A 29 10.29 -6.61 -11.06
N GLY A 30 10.70 -7.87 -11.04
CA GLY A 30 9.95 -9.00 -11.59
C GLY A 30 10.05 -10.19 -10.66
N ILE A 31 9.09 -11.10 -10.73
CA ILE A 31 9.15 -12.32 -9.92
C ILE A 31 10.01 -13.35 -10.65
N TYR A 32 10.91 -14.02 -9.92
CA TYR A 32 11.66 -15.14 -10.50
C TYR A 32 11.34 -16.48 -9.83
N ARG A 33 10.76 -16.46 -8.63
CA ARG A 33 10.25 -17.63 -7.92
C ARG A 33 8.93 -17.28 -7.23
N MET A 34 7.92 -18.11 -7.39
CA MET A 34 6.62 -17.94 -6.73
C MET A 34 6.01 -19.29 -6.39
N ASP A 35 5.33 -19.33 -5.26
CA ASP A 35 4.38 -20.37 -4.89
C ASP A 35 3.09 -19.70 -4.36
N TYR A 36 2.17 -20.50 -3.81
CA TYR A 36 0.88 -20.03 -3.30
C TYR A 36 0.95 -19.07 -2.10
N ALA A 37 2.07 -19.05 -1.36
CA ALA A 37 2.23 -18.28 -0.14
C ALA A 37 3.36 -17.24 -0.22
N ARG A 38 4.35 -17.46 -1.10
CA ARG A 38 5.58 -16.67 -1.17
C ARG A 38 5.95 -16.34 -2.61
N ALA A 39 6.48 -15.13 -2.79
CA ALA A 39 7.06 -14.68 -4.05
C ALA A 39 8.43 -14.06 -3.78
N VAL A 40 9.39 -14.32 -4.66
CA VAL A 40 10.71 -13.71 -4.63
C VAL A 40 10.85 -12.75 -5.79
N VAL A 41 10.97 -11.47 -5.44
CA VAL A 41 11.01 -10.36 -6.39
C VAL A 41 12.45 -9.95 -6.63
N LEU A 42 12.94 -10.11 -7.86
CA LEU A 42 14.21 -9.56 -8.32
C LEU A 42 14.07 -8.05 -8.52
N THR A 43 15.00 -7.29 -7.97
CA THR A 43 15.05 -5.83 -8.06
C THR A 43 16.51 -5.36 -8.16
N ASP A 44 16.70 -4.06 -8.35
CA ASP A 44 18.00 -3.41 -8.39
C ASP A 44 17.95 -2.05 -7.68
N ASP A 45 19.11 -1.52 -7.34
CA ASP A 45 19.23 -0.24 -6.62
C ASP A 45 18.69 0.95 -7.43
N TRP A 46 18.79 0.91 -8.76
CA TRP A 46 18.27 1.95 -9.63
C TRP A 46 16.74 2.03 -9.55
N ARG A 47 16.02 0.92 -9.73
CA ARG A 47 14.57 0.82 -9.62
C ARG A 47 14.08 1.21 -8.24
N LYS A 48 14.74 0.73 -7.19
CA LYS A 48 14.43 1.12 -5.80
C LYS A 48 14.58 2.63 -5.62
N THR A 49 15.64 3.24 -6.16
CA THR A 49 15.85 4.69 -6.07
C THR A 49 14.78 5.47 -6.84
N GLN A 50 14.46 5.05 -8.07
CA GLN A 50 13.38 5.63 -8.88
C GLN A 50 12.01 5.51 -8.20
N ALA A 51 11.82 4.47 -7.39
CA ALA A 51 10.60 4.25 -6.61
C ALA A 51 10.57 4.98 -5.26
N GLY A 52 11.64 5.69 -4.88
CA GLY A 52 11.77 6.30 -3.54
C GLY A 52 12.10 5.30 -2.43
N GLY A 53 12.40 4.05 -2.78
CA GLY A 53 12.71 2.93 -1.90
C GLY A 53 11.50 2.06 -1.59
N VAL A 54 11.77 0.83 -1.15
CA VAL A 54 10.74 -0.14 -0.78
C VAL A 54 10.93 -0.49 0.70
N PRO A 55 10.04 -0.05 1.61
CA PRO A 55 10.16 -0.35 3.03
C PRO A 55 9.74 -1.80 3.36
N HIS A 56 10.23 -2.31 4.48
CA HIS A 56 9.71 -3.57 5.04
C HIS A 56 8.21 -3.45 5.32
N GLY A 57 7.45 -4.49 5.00
CA GLY A 57 6.00 -4.53 5.12
C GLY A 57 5.25 -3.77 4.03
N ALA A 58 5.93 -3.17 3.05
CA ALA A 58 5.30 -2.50 1.92
C ALA A 58 4.41 -3.45 1.13
N PHE A 59 3.31 -2.92 0.61
CA PHE A 59 2.51 -3.62 -0.40
C PHE A 59 3.14 -3.43 -1.79
N LEU A 60 3.15 -4.50 -2.57
CA LEU A 60 3.54 -4.52 -3.97
C LEU A 60 2.43 -5.19 -4.79
N LEU A 61 2.30 -4.79 -6.06
CA LEU A 61 1.36 -5.39 -7.00
C LEU A 61 2.14 -6.17 -8.05
N ALA A 62 1.86 -7.46 -8.19
CA ALA A 62 2.43 -8.30 -9.22
C ALA A 62 1.39 -8.56 -10.32
N ALA A 63 1.79 -8.32 -11.57
CA ALA A 63 0.92 -8.43 -12.72
C ALA A 63 1.64 -9.17 -13.85
N ALA A 64 1.00 -10.18 -14.44
CA ALA A 64 1.47 -10.80 -15.67
C ALA A 64 1.04 -9.91 -16.84
N GLY A 65 1.97 -9.58 -17.74
CA GLY A 65 1.65 -8.69 -18.85
C GLY A 65 2.88 -8.10 -19.53
N VAL A 66 2.64 -7.07 -20.35
CA VAL A 66 3.67 -6.42 -21.16
C VAL A 66 3.55 -4.91 -21.05
N GLN A 67 4.69 -4.24 -20.89
CA GLN A 67 4.77 -2.79 -20.97
C GLN A 67 4.65 -2.34 -22.43
N THR A 68 3.67 -1.49 -22.72
CA THR A 68 3.43 -0.93 -24.06
C THR A 68 3.67 0.58 -24.07
N SER A 69 3.63 1.19 -25.26
CA SER A 69 3.72 2.66 -25.40
C SER A 69 2.58 3.42 -24.71
N ARG A 70 1.46 2.75 -24.39
CA ARG A 70 0.27 3.34 -23.76
C ARG A 70 0.14 3.01 -22.27
N GLY A 71 1.06 2.21 -21.72
CA GLY A 71 1.01 1.71 -20.36
C GLY A 71 1.11 0.18 -20.31
N PHE A 72 1.08 -0.33 -19.08
CA PHE A 72 1.17 -1.75 -18.82
C PHE A 72 -0.16 -2.41 -19.19
N THR A 73 -0.08 -3.45 -20.00
CA THR A 73 -1.21 -4.26 -20.43
C THR A 73 -1.12 -5.60 -19.73
N LEU A 74 -2.16 -5.96 -18.98
CA LEU A 74 -2.22 -7.26 -18.32
C LEU A 74 -2.53 -8.37 -19.34
N ASP A 75 -1.98 -9.55 -19.10
CA ASP A 75 -2.32 -10.76 -19.86
C ASP A 75 -3.74 -11.22 -19.50
N ASP A 76 -4.06 -11.21 -18.21
CA ASP A 76 -5.37 -11.54 -17.61
C ASP A 76 -5.75 -10.47 -16.57
N GLU A 77 -7.04 -10.26 -16.29
CA GLU A 77 -7.51 -9.29 -15.29
C GLU A 77 -7.30 -9.79 -13.85
N GLU A 78 -6.03 -9.96 -13.48
CA GLU A 78 -5.56 -10.42 -12.17
C GLU A 78 -4.35 -9.60 -11.69
N LEU A 79 -4.37 -9.17 -10.44
CA LEU A 79 -3.26 -8.52 -9.74
C LEU A 79 -3.01 -9.20 -8.41
N ILE A 80 -1.82 -9.76 -8.24
CA ILE A 80 -1.43 -10.40 -6.99
C ILE A 80 -0.94 -9.32 -6.02
N LEU A 81 -1.56 -9.26 -4.84
CA LEU A 81 -1.12 -8.41 -3.74
C LEU A 81 -0.02 -9.11 -2.95
N LEU A 82 1.14 -8.48 -2.92
CA LEU A 82 2.31 -8.96 -2.19
C LEU A 82 2.62 -8.05 -1.01
N ARG A 83 3.19 -8.61 0.05
CA ARG A 83 3.74 -7.85 1.18
C ARG A 83 5.21 -8.18 1.37
N VAL A 84 6.07 -7.16 1.39
CA VAL A 84 7.51 -7.35 1.60
C VAL A 84 7.77 -7.85 3.03
N ALA A 85 8.24 -9.09 3.16
CA ALA A 85 8.60 -9.70 4.43
C ALA A 85 10.08 -9.53 4.76
N GLY A 86 10.94 -9.31 3.74
CA GLY A 86 12.37 -9.12 3.96
C GLY A 86 13.15 -9.18 2.66
N THR A 87 14.44 -9.43 2.78
CA THR A 87 15.33 -9.68 1.64
C THR A 87 15.51 -11.18 1.42
N ALA A 88 15.64 -11.59 0.15
CA ALA A 88 15.95 -12.95 -0.23
C ALA A 88 17.35 -13.03 -0.84
N GLN A 89 18.00 -14.17 -0.70
CA GLN A 89 19.26 -14.46 -1.39
C GLN A 89 19.00 -14.72 -2.88
N LEU A 90 19.84 -14.15 -3.73
CA LEU A 90 19.87 -14.52 -5.14
C LEU A 90 20.51 -15.91 -5.33
N PRO A 91 20.22 -16.62 -6.43
CA PRO A 91 20.85 -17.92 -6.71
C PRO A 91 22.39 -17.87 -6.73
N ASN A 92 22.97 -16.73 -7.12
CA ASN A 92 24.40 -16.45 -7.18
C ASN A 92 24.88 -15.52 -6.04
N GLU A 93 24.16 -15.43 -4.91
CA GLU A 93 24.48 -14.49 -3.82
C GLU A 93 25.90 -14.68 -3.28
N ALA A 94 26.38 -15.93 -3.21
CA ALA A 94 27.73 -16.22 -2.73
C ALA A 94 28.81 -15.54 -3.58
N ASP A 95 28.67 -15.60 -4.90
CA ASP A 95 29.59 -14.96 -5.85
C ASP A 95 29.49 -13.44 -5.77
N LEU A 96 28.26 -12.90 -5.72
CA LEU A 96 28.03 -11.47 -5.57
C LEU A 96 28.65 -10.91 -4.28
N VAL A 97 28.55 -11.63 -3.16
CA VAL A 97 29.16 -11.23 -1.89
C VAL A 97 30.69 -11.21 -1.98
N GLN A 98 31.31 -12.21 -2.62
CA GLN A 98 32.75 -12.22 -2.84
C GLN A 98 33.21 -11.04 -3.72
N THR A 99 32.48 -10.77 -4.80
CA THR A 99 32.77 -9.63 -5.69
C THR A 99 32.61 -8.30 -4.95
N ARG A 100 31.53 -8.11 -4.17
CA ARG A 100 31.35 -6.90 -3.34
C ARG A 100 32.50 -6.72 -2.36
N LEU A 101 32.98 -7.79 -1.73
CA LEU A 101 34.14 -7.74 -0.83
C LEU A 101 35.41 -7.29 -1.55
N ALA A 102 35.69 -7.83 -2.75
CA ALA A 102 36.84 -7.46 -3.55
C ALA A 102 36.81 -5.97 -3.94
N VAL A 103 35.65 -5.49 -4.39
CA VAL A 103 35.46 -4.10 -4.80
C VAL A 103 35.62 -3.13 -3.62
N VAL A 104 35.07 -3.45 -2.46
CA VAL A 104 35.24 -2.62 -1.25
C VAL A 104 36.70 -2.53 -0.82
N ARG A 105 37.46 -3.64 -0.93
CA ARG A 105 38.90 -3.65 -0.66
C ARG A 105 39.66 -2.76 -1.63
N ASP A 106 39.44 -2.93 -2.93
CA ASP A 106 40.16 -2.16 -3.96
C ASP A 106 39.85 -0.65 -3.88
N ALA A 107 38.60 -0.28 -3.64
CA ALA A 107 38.21 1.12 -3.41
C ALA A 107 38.91 1.71 -2.16
N GLY A 108 39.00 0.92 -1.07
CA GLY A 108 39.69 1.31 0.15
C GLY A 108 41.20 1.47 -0.02
N ASP A 109 41.84 0.52 -0.72
CA ASP A 109 43.29 0.49 -0.91
C ASP A 109 43.76 1.53 -1.94
N SER A 110 42.97 1.78 -2.98
CA SER A 110 43.31 2.74 -4.05
C SER A 110 42.86 4.18 -3.78
N GLY A 111 42.00 4.40 -2.77
CA GLY A 111 41.38 5.69 -2.48
C GLY A 111 40.38 6.17 -3.54
N LYS A 112 40.00 5.29 -4.48
CA LYS A 112 39.04 5.57 -5.56
C LYS A 112 37.61 5.25 -5.13
N GLY A 113 36.64 5.82 -5.85
CA GLY A 113 35.22 5.50 -5.63
C GLY A 113 34.88 4.06 -6.06
N PHE A 114 33.82 3.49 -5.47
CA PHE A 114 33.29 2.16 -5.84
C PHE A 114 33.03 2.03 -7.35
N ASP A 115 32.52 3.10 -7.96
CA ASP A 115 32.22 3.14 -9.39
C ASP A 115 33.47 3.20 -10.27
N GLU A 116 34.63 3.61 -9.74
CA GLU A 116 35.87 3.76 -10.51
C GLU A 116 36.71 2.48 -10.57
N VAL A 117 36.45 1.55 -9.65
CA VAL A 117 37.14 0.26 -9.54
C VAL A 117 36.37 -0.90 -10.17
N THR A 118 35.18 -0.62 -10.73
CA THR A 118 34.31 -1.61 -11.37
C THR A 118 33.87 -1.15 -12.76
N ASP A 119 33.85 -2.10 -13.71
CA ASP A 119 33.20 -1.88 -15.00
C ASP A 119 31.67 -1.84 -14.87
N GLU A 120 31.00 -1.32 -15.89
CA GLU A 120 29.56 -1.09 -15.89
C GLU A 120 28.74 -2.38 -15.76
N LEU A 121 29.19 -3.49 -16.37
CA LEU A 121 28.46 -4.75 -16.32
C LEU A 121 28.51 -5.34 -14.91
N THR A 122 29.71 -5.40 -14.34
CA THR A 122 29.91 -5.85 -12.95
C THR A 122 29.09 -4.99 -11.98
N ARG A 123 29.07 -3.67 -12.16
CA ARG A 123 28.29 -2.76 -11.32
C ARG A 123 26.79 -3.06 -11.36
N ASN A 124 26.25 -3.31 -12.56
CA ASN A 124 24.84 -3.65 -12.73
C ASN A 124 24.48 -4.97 -12.03
N GLU A 125 25.36 -5.98 -12.10
CA GLU A 125 25.17 -7.24 -11.39
C GLU A 125 25.22 -7.06 -9.86
N LEU A 126 26.16 -6.27 -9.35
CA LEU A 126 26.31 -6.05 -7.90
C LEU A 126 25.12 -5.31 -7.27
N GLN A 127 24.41 -4.49 -8.05
CA GLN A 127 23.19 -3.77 -7.63
C GLN A 127 21.96 -4.68 -7.55
N GLN A 128 22.02 -5.90 -8.10
CA GLN A 128 20.91 -6.84 -8.03
C GLN A 128 20.69 -7.30 -6.58
N SER A 129 19.43 -7.37 -6.21
CA SER A 129 18.97 -7.87 -4.92
C SER A 129 17.58 -8.47 -5.07
N ALA A 130 17.11 -9.17 -4.05
CA ALA A 130 15.76 -9.70 -4.05
C ALA A 130 15.01 -9.41 -2.76
N PHE A 131 13.69 -9.26 -2.88
CA PHE A 131 12.77 -9.25 -1.76
C PHE A 131 12.11 -10.62 -1.60
N ASP A 132 11.98 -11.06 -0.35
CA ASP A 132 11.04 -12.11 0.01
C ASP A 132 9.69 -11.46 0.32
N CYS A 133 8.65 -11.90 -0.36
CA CYS A 133 7.30 -11.36 -0.25
C CYS A 133 6.32 -12.46 0.15
N GLU A 134 5.41 -12.11 1.04
CA GLU A 134 4.21 -12.90 1.33
C GLU A 134 3.13 -12.59 0.30
N VAL A 135 2.47 -13.63 -0.22
CA VAL A 135 1.29 -13.51 -1.06
C VAL A 135 0.08 -13.28 -0.15
N ILE A 136 -0.56 -12.12 -0.28
CA ILE A 136 -1.72 -11.75 0.54
C ILE A 136 -3.03 -12.19 -0.13
N GLY A 137 -3.05 -12.20 -1.46
CA GLY A 137 -4.22 -12.59 -2.24
C GLY A 137 -4.19 -11.99 -3.64
N THR A 138 -5.33 -12.04 -4.31
CA THR A 138 -5.48 -11.64 -5.72
C THR A 138 -6.66 -10.72 -5.89
N PHE A 139 -6.42 -9.55 -6.49
CA PHE A 139 -7.49 -8.72 -7.06
C PHE A 139 -7.82 -9.23 -8.46
N TYR A 140 -9.09 -9.40 -8.76
CA TYR A 140 -9.55 -9.87 -10.07
C TYR A 140 -10.88 -9.22 -10.47
N THR A 141 -11.25 -9.33 -11.74
CA THR A 141 -12.58 -8.93 -12.22
C THR A 141 -13.27 -10.10 -12.90
N GLU A 142 -14.56 -10.27 -12.68
CA GLU A 142 -15.34 -11.23 -13.46
C GLU A 142 -15.45 -10.80 -14.94
N PRO A 143 -15.62 -11.75 -15.88
CA PRO A 143 -15.82 -11.43 -17.28
C PRO A 143 -16.96 -10.42 -17.49
N ASN A 144 -16.67 -9.33 -18.22
CA ASN A 144 -17.60 -8.22 -18.48
C ASN A 144 -18.03 -7.40 -17.26
N SER A 145 -17.36 -7.54 -16.11
CA SER A 145 -17.56 -6.69 -14.94
C SER A 145 -16.44 -5.66 -14.83
N SER A 146 -16.77 -4.45 -14.36
CA SER A 146 -15.78 -3.47 -13.93
C SER A 146 -15.52 -3.50 -12.42
N THR A 147 -16.23 -4.38 -11.70
CA THR A 147 -16.12 -4.50 -10.24
C THR A 147 -14.89 -5.31 -9.89
N ILE A 148 -14.05 -4.74 -9.03
CA ILE A 148 -12.82 -5.40 -8.56
C ILE A 148 -13.14 -6.20 -7.31
N LEU A 149 -12.91 -7.50 -7.38
CA LEU A 149 -13.05 -8.46 -6.29
C LEU A 149 -11.67 -8.81 -5.72
N PHE A 150 -11.64 -9.33 -4.49
CA PHE A 150 -10.42 -9.79 -3.83
C PHE A 150 -10.62 -11.20 -3.28
N GLY A 151 -9.73 -12.11 -3.67
CA GLY A 151 -9.55 -13.43 -3.06
C GLY A 151 -8.35 -13.41 -2.12
N SER A 152 -8.45 -14.09 -0.98
CA SER A 152 -7.37 -14.20 0.02
C SER A 152 -6.29 -15.24 -0.34
N ASP A 153 -6.32 -15.75 -1.56
CA ASP A 153 -5.40 -16.74 -2.12
C ASP A 153 -5.11 -16.40 -3.60
N ILE A 154 -4.27 -17.24 -4.23
CA ILE A 154 -4.05 -17.23 -5.66
C ILE A 154 -4.62 -18.53 -6.24
N ASP A 155 -5.41 -18.43 -7.31
CA ASP A 155 -6.01 -19.60 -7.96
C ASP A 155 -4.97 -20.32 -8.84
N ASN A 156 -4.07 -19.56 -9.47
CA ASN A 156 -3.08 -20.09 -10.41
C ASN A 156 -1.69 -19.43 -10.26
N VAL A 157 -0.64 -20.23 -10.44
CA VAL A 157 0.74 -19.76 -10.51
C VAL A 157 1.20 -19.85 -11.96
N VAL A 158 1.25 -18.70 -12.64
CA VAL A 158 1.85 -18.60 -13.97
C VAL A 158 3.37 -18.59 -13.86
N SER A 159 4.08 -18.90 -14.96
CA SER A 159 5.54 -18.78 -15.03
C SER A 159 6.02 -17.45 -14.44
N SER A 160 6.82 -17.52 -13.38
CA SER A 160 7.26 -16.39 -12.57
C SER A 160 7.84 -15.25 -13.43
N ALA A 161 8.60 -15.60 -14.47
CA ALA A 161 9.28 -14.67 -15.36
C ALA A 161 8.36 -13.70 -16.14
N ARG A 162 7.04 -13.91 -16.14
CA ARG A 162 6.07 -13.00 -16.77
C ARG A 162 5.54 -11.92 -15.83
N TYR A 163 5.74 -12.07 -14.53
CA TYR A 163 5.24 -11.09 -13.58
C TYR A 163 6.18 -9.91 -13.46
N GLN A 164 5.64 -8.72 -13.74
CA GLN A 164 6.25 -7.47 -13.37
C GLN A 164 5.67 -7.00 -12.04
N VAL A 165 6.53 -6.44 -11.18
CA VAL A 165 6.17 -6.00 -9.83
C VAL A 165 6.23 -4.48 -9.75
N PHE A 166 5.18 -3.91 -9.18
CA PHE A 166 4.97 -2.47 -9.06
C PHE A 166 4.81 -2.06 -7.60
N LEU A 167 5.40 -0.92 -7.25
CA LEU A 167 5.11 -0.21 -6.01
C LEU A 167 3.88 0.68 -6.24
N PRO A 168 2.82 0.55 -5.44
CA PRO A 168 1.63 1.40 -5.54
C PRO A 168 1.96 2.90 -5.46
N SER A 169 1.26 3.70 -6.26
CA SER A 169 1.20 5.16 -6.05
C SER A 169 0.40 5.50 -4.79
N GLU A 170 0.41 6.76 -4.36
CA GLU A 170 -0.36 7.21 -3.19
C GLU A 170 -1.85 6.83 -3.30
N GLN A 171 -2.47 7.11 -4.45
CA GLN A 171 -3.88 6.83 -4.71
C GLN A 171 -4.17 5.33 -4.67
N VAL A 172 -3.31 4.52 -5.30
CA VAL A 172 -3.47 3.06 -5.35
C VAL A 172 -3.21 2.45 -3.98
N LEU A 173 -2.25 2.97 -3.21
CA LEU A 173 -1.98 2.52 -1.85
C LEU A 173 -3.16 2.83 -0.92
N SER A 174 -3.74 4.02 -1.04
CA SER A 174 -4.94 4.42 -0.31
C SER A 174 -6.12 3.50 -0.66
N TRP A 175 -6.31 3.21 -1.94
CA TRP A 175 -7.32 2.26 -2.42
C TRP A 175 -7.11 0.85 -1.85
N VAL A 176 -5.89 0.28 -1.95
CA VAL A 176 -5.56 -1.04 -1.40
C VAL A 176 -5.83 -1.09 0.11
N ALA A 177 -5.43 -0.05 0.84
CA ALA A 177 -5.59 -0.01 2.29
C ALA A 177 -7.04 0.21 2.75
N SER A 178 -7.92 0.69 1.86
CA SER A 178 -9.33 1.00 2.14
C SER A 178 -10.31 -0.02 1.52
N TYR A 179 -9.81 -1.04 0.82
CA TYR A 179 -10.61 -2.14 0.25
C TYR A 179 -11.38 -2.90 1.35
N PRO A 180 -12.64 -3.38 1.15
CA PRO A 180 -13.36 -3.64 -0.11
C PRO A 180 -14.11 -2.48 -0.75
N GLU A 181 -14.50 -1.49 0.03
CA GLU A 181 -15.33 -0.39 -0.45
C GLU A 181 -14.60 0.94 -0.18
N PRO A 182 -13.71 1.37 -1.09
CA PRO A 182 -12.92 2.59 -0.89
C PRO A 182 -13.68 3.87 -1.31
N GLU A 183 -14.94 3.75 -1.75
CA GLU A 183 -15.78 4.83 -2.27
C GLU A 183 -17.11 4.87 -1.54
N GLY A 184 -17.65 6.07 -1.29
CA GLY A 184 -18.96 6.24 -0.67
C GLY A 184 -19.15 7.60 -0.01
N ASP A 185 -20.40 7.93 0.29
CA ASP A 185 -20.76 9.21 0.91
C ASP A 185 -20.56 9.22 2.44
N ASP A 186 -20.18 8.10 3.04
CA ASP A 186 -20.01 7.91 4.49
C ASP A 186 -18.61 7.44 4.88
N LEU A 187 -17.59 7.81 4.09
CA LEU A 187 -16.20 7.47 4.40
C LEU A 187 -15.64 8.30 5.57
N LEU A 188 -14.91 7.62 6.44
CA LEU A 188 -14.10 8.20 7.51
C LEU A 188 -12.63 7.88 7.25
N ALA A 189 -11.80 8.92 7.13
CA ALA A 189 -10.34 8.77 7.13
C ALA A 189 -9.87 8.44 8.57
N LEU A 190 -9.43 7.20 8.80
CA LEU A 190 -8.90 6.76 10.10
C LEU A 190 -7.46 7.23 10.34
N GLY A 191 -6.71 7.44 9.26
CA GLY A 191 -5.31 7.79 9.29
C GLY A 191 -4.67 7.56 7.94
N ALA A 192 -3.34 7.48 7.90
CA ALA A 192 -2.58 7.21 6.69
C ALA A 192 -1.67 5.98 6.87
N VAL A 193 -1.40 5.27 5.78
CA VAL A 193 -0.56 4.08 5.78
C VAL A 193 0.86 4.42 6.24
N ARG A 194 1.38 3.62 7.17
CA ARG A 194 2.74 3.78 7.69
C ARG A 194 3.47 2.45 7.81
N PHE A 195 4.40 2.19 6.89
CA PHE A 195 5.24 0.99 6.90
C PHE A 195 6.45 1.09 7.84
N SER A 196 6.98 2.30 8.06
CA SER A 196 8.18 2.52 8.87
C SER A 196 8.04 3.71 9.80
N SER A 197 8.76 3.67 10.92
CA SER A 197 8.89 4.83 11.81
C SER A 197 9.58 6.01 11.10
N THR A 198 10.56 5.71 10.25
CA THR A 198 11.29 6.68 9.42
C THR A 198 10.51 7.02 8.16
N ARG A 199 10.06 8.27 8.05
CA ARG A 199 9.16 8.73 6.97
C ARG A 199 9.82 9.47 5.81
N ARG A 200 11.16 9.66 5.84
CA ARG A 200 11.88 10.48 4.85
C ARG A 200 11.59 10.06 3.41
N ARG A 201 11.76 8.77 3.12
CA ARG A 201 11.56 8.20 1.78
C ARG A 201 10.10 8.22 1.32
N ALA A 202 9.18 7.89 2.23
CA ALA A 202 7.74 7.93 1.92
C ALA A 202 7.27 9.37 1.57
N ARG A 203 7.80 10.38 2.26
CA ARG A 203 7.55 11.81 1.94
C ARG A 203 8.12 12.22 0.59
N GLU A 204 9.36 11.83 0.33
CA GLU A 204 10.04 12.13 -0.93
C GLU A 204 9.32 11.49 -2.12
N ALA A 205 8.77 10.29 -1.93
CA ALA A 205 7.95 9.59 -2.92
C ALA A 205 6.49 10.08 -2.99
N GLY A 206 6.06 10.95 -2.06
CA GLY A 206 4.68 11.46 -1.99
C GLY A 206 3.63 10.43 -1.57
N VAL A 207 4.00 9.35 -0.88
CA VAL A 207 3.08 8.26 -0.50
C VAL A 207 2.74 8.25 0.99
N ASP A 208 3.27 9.17 1.79
CA ASP A 208 3.07 9.20 3.24
C ASP A 208 1.75 9.84 3.70
N THR A 209 0.94 10.27 2.74
CA THR A 209 -0.41 10.82 2.88
C THR A 209 -1.48 9.86 2.37
N ALA A 210 -1.14 8.64 1.94
CA ALA A 210 -2.10 7.64 1.50
C ALA A 210 -3.08 7.28 2.64
N GLU A 211 -4.28 7.85 2.57
CA GLU A 211 -5.30 7.72 3.61
C GLU A 211 -5.94 6.33 3.64
N VAL A 212 -6.32 5.90 4.83
CA VAL A 212 -7.09 4.68 5.06
C VAL A 212 -8.52 5.09 5.39
N HIS A 213 -9.44 4.73 4.51
CA HIS A 213 -10.85 5.00 4.64
C HIS A 213 -11.61 3.76 5.10
N VAL A 214 -12.67 4.00 5.85
CA VAL A 214 -13.65 3.00 6.29
C VAL A 214 -15.04 3.61 6.23
N HIS A 215 -16.06 2.78 6.05
CA HIS A 215 -17.44 3.26 6.12
C HIS A 215 -17.85 3.52 7.56
N ILE A 216 -18.46 4.68 7.81
CA ILE A 216 -19.05 4.98 9.12
C ILE A 216 -20.15 3.96 9.44
N GLY A 217 -20.87 3.47 8.42
CA GLY A 217 -21.84 2.38 8.55
C GLY A 217 -21.28 1.11 9.19
N ASP A 218 -19.99 0.81 9.03
CA ASP A 218 -19.36 -0.38 9.65
C ASP A 218 -19.24 -0.27 11.17
N PHE A 219 -19.39 0.93 11.74
CA PHE A 219 -19.32 1.16 13.18
C PHE A 219 -20.70 1.41 13.81
N ILE A 220 -21.74 1.57 13.00
CA ILE A 220 -23.11 1.75 13.46
C ILE A 220 -23.78 0.38 13.61
N ALA A 221 -24.38 0.13 14.77
CA ALA A 221 -25.05 -1.13 15.10
C ALA A 221 -24.17 -2.40 14.99
N ARG A 222 -22.85 -2.24 14.86
CA ARG A 222 -21.85 -3.31 14.89
C ARG A 222 -20.97 -3.18 16.13
N LYS A 223 -20.52 -4.32 16.66
CA LYS A 223 -19.64 -4.34 17.84
C LYS A 223 -18.22 -3.99 17.40
N THR A 224 -17.70 -2.88 17.90
CA THR A 224 -16.31 -2.45 17.67
C THR A 224 -15.53 -2.51 18.98
N ALA A 225 -14.32 -3.04 18.95
CA ALA A 225 -13.41 -3.05 20.09
C ALA A 225 -12.10 -2.36 19.73
N VAL A 226 -11.65 -1.42 20.56
CA VAL A 226 -10.37 -0.71 20.38
C VAL A 226 -9.43 -1.09 21.52
N PHE A 227 -8.36 -1.81 21.19
CA PHE A 227 -7.34 -2.23 22.14
C PHE A 227 -6.09 -1.34 22.02
N GLY A 228 -5.50 -1.00 23.16
CA GLY A 228 -4.27 -0.21 23.20
C GLY A 228 -3.89 0.19 24.62
N MET A 229 -2.58 0.28 24.88
CA MET A 229 -2.04 0.75 26.15
C MET A 229 -2.40 2.23 26.39
N THR A 230 -2.15 2.73 27.60
CA THR A 230 -2.29 4.16 27.89
C THR A 230 -1.33 4.99 27.02
N ARG A 231 -1.78 6.15 26.54
CA ARG A 231 -1.01 7.07 25.67
C ARG A 231 -0.62 6.53 24.29
N THR A 232 -1.28 5.49 23.80
CA THR A 232 -1.07 4.97 22.43
C THR A 232 -2.12 5.42 21.42
N GLY A 233 -2.96 6.40 21.77
CA GLY A 233 -3.96 6.97 20.88
C GLY A 233 -5.38 6.36 20.96
N LYS A 234 -5.63 5.37 21.82
CA LYS A 234 -6.97 4.76 21.99
C LYS A 234 -8.09 5.79 22.17
N SER A 235 -7.90 6.74 23.09
CA SER A 235 -8.91 7.76 23.39
C SER A 235 -9.13 8.71 22.21
N ASN A 236 -8.09 9.03 21.44
CA ASN A 236 -8.22 9.84 20.21
C ASN A 236 -8.98 9.06 19.13
N THR A 237 -8.68 7.78 18.91
CA THR A 237 -9.41 6.94 17.95
C THR A 237 -10.90 6.88 18.29
N ILE A 238 -11.25 6.70 19.57
CA ILE A 238 -12.65 6.71 20.03
C ILE A 238 -13.28 8.08 19.80
N LYS A 239 -12.58 9.18 20.09
CA LYS A 239 -13.10 10.54 19.84
C LYS A 239 -13.38 10.78 18.35
N THR A 240 -12.46 10.38 17.47
CA THR A 240 -12.63 10.47 16.02
C THR A 240 -13.85 9.69 15.57
N LEU A 241 -14.02 8.45 16.04
CA LEU A 241 -15.13 7.61 15.65
C LEU A 241 -16.49 8.16 16.13
N VAL A 242 -16.58 8.54 17.40
CA VAL A 242 -17.82 9.13 17.97
C VAL A 242 -18.20 10.40 17.23
N THR A 243 -17.22 11.26 16.95
CA THR A 243 -17.42 12.50 16.18
C THR A 243 -17.93 12.20 14.79
N ALA A 244 -17.30 11.25 14.08
CA ALA A 244 -17.69 10.87 12.73
C ALA A 244 -19.13 10.33 12.68
N ILE A 245 -19.52 9.47 13.63
CA ILE A 245 -20.88 8.93 13.72
C ILE A 245 -21.89 10.05 14.01
N ALA A 246 -21.57 10.98 14.93
CA ALA A 246 -22.44 12.11 15.23
C ALA A 246 -22.64 13.03 14.02
N SER A 247 -21.55 13.39 13.34
CA SER A 247 -21.58 14.21 12.13
C SER A 247 -22.32 13.53 10.98
N HIS A 248 -22.13 12.23 10.81
CA HIS A 248 -22.86 11.44 9.82
C HIS A 248 -24.36 11.44 10.11
N SER A 249 -24.76 11.15 11.36
CA SER A 249 -26.16 11.19 11.81
C SER A 249 -26.81 12.55 11.57
N ALA A 250 -26.10 13.64 11.88
CA ALA A 250 -26.59 15.01 11.65
C ALA A 250 -26.77 15.33 10.17
N ARG A 251 -25.83 14.90 9.31
CA ARG A 251 -25.85 15.15 7.86
C ARG A 251 -26.91 14.35 7.12
N THR A 252 -27.08 13.07 7.46
CA THR A 252 -28.00 12.15 6.75
C THR A 252 -29.41 12.14 7.35
N GLY A 253 -29.60 12.69 8.55
CA GLY A 253 -30.87 12.62 9.28
C GLY A 253 -31.17 11.24 9.88
N ILE A 254 -30.28 10.26 9.70
CA ILE A 254 -30.37 8.95 10.36
C ILE A 254 -30.17 9.18 11.86
N LYS A 255 -31.12 8.74 12.68
CA LYS A 255 -31.05 8.93 14.15
C LYS A 255 -30.14 7.88 14.78
N VAL A 256 -28.95 8.29 15.21
CA VAL A 256 -28.01 7.43 15.94
C VAL A 256 -27.80 7.99 17.35
N GLY A 257 -28.17 7.23 18.37
CA GLY A 257 -27.90 7.56 19.77
C GLY A 257 -26.53 7.02 20.20
N GLN A 258 -25.72 7.85 20.85
CA GLN A 258 -24.43 7.44 21.40
C GLN A 258 -24.45 7.63 22.93
N LEU A 259 -24.17 6.55 23.66
CA LEU A 259 -24.05 6.56 25.12
C LEU A 259 -22.62 6.17 25.50
N ILE A 260 -21.92 7.06 26.19
CA ILE A 260 -20.52 6.87 26.56
C ILE A 260 -20.43 6.81 28.07
N PHE A 261 -19.97 5.67 28.59
CA PHE A 261 -19.60 5.52 29.99
C PHE A 261 -18.13 5.91 30.14
N ASP A 262 -17.87 7.06 30.75
CA ASP A 262 -16.54 7.65 30.90
C ASP A 262 -16.13 7.70 32.38
N PRO A 263 -15.76 6.56 33.00
CA PRO A 263 -15.41 6.52 34.41
C PRO A 263 -14.15 7.33 34.76
N GLN A 264 -13.31 7.65 33.76
CA GLN A 264 -12.05 8.38 33.95
C GLN A 264 -12.16 9.87 33.57
N GLY A 265 -13.28 10.30 32.98
CA GLY A 265 -13.48 11.69 32.55
C GLY A 265 -12.61 12.11 31.36
N GLU A 266 -12.13 11.17 30.53
CA GLU A 266 -11.23 11.44 29.39
C GLU A 266 -11.93 12.08 28.17
N TYR A 267 -13.25 11.90 28.07
CA TYR A 267 -14.05 12.22 26.88
C TYR A 267 -14.95 13.44 27.07
N ALA A 268 -15.50 13.61 28.27
CA ALA A 268 -16.40 14.72 28.59
C ALA A 268 -15.68 16.06 28.71
N ASN A 269 -14.42 16.06 29.15
CA ASN A 269 -13.65 17.27 29.37
C ASN A 269 -12.97 17.74 28.09
N VAL A 270 -12.89 19.06 27.91
CA VAL A 270 -12.13 19.69 26.83
C VAL A 270 -10.64 19.45 27.10
N ASN A 271 -9.96 18.84 26.15
CA ASN A 271 -8.53 18.62 26.22
C ASN A 271 -7.79 19.97 26.08
N GLU A 272 -6.90 20.30 27.02
CA GLU A 272 -6.17 21.56 27.01
C GLU A 272 -5.20 21.70 25.83
N GLN A 273 -4.73 20.58 25.26
CA GLN A 273 -3.74 20.58 24.18
C GLN A 273 -4.32 20.94 22.81
N ASP A 274 -5.51 20.43 22.50
CA ASP A 274 -6.17 20.63 21.20
C ASP A 274 -7.49 21.42 21.29
N LYS A 275 -7.92 21.77 22.51
CA LYS A 275 -9.18 22.46 22.82
C LYS A 275 -10.42 21.74 22.31
N THR A 276 -10.35 20.42 22.11
CA THR A 276 -11.47 19.58 21.67
C THR A 276 -12.00 18.71 22.80
N GLY A 277 -13.29 18.41 22.77
CA GLY A 277 -13.93 17.50 23.72
C GLY A 277 -15.27 17.02 23.16
N LEU A 278 -15.69 15.79 23.47
CA LEU A 278 -16.93 15.24 22.93
C LEU A 278 -18.16 16.01 23.41
N ARG A 279 -18.06 16.68 24.57
CA ARG A 279 -19.07 17.60 25.08
C ARG A 279 -19.37 18.78 24.13
N LEU A 280 -18.44 19.14 23.26
CA LEU A 280 -18.62 20.22 22.28
C LEU A 280 -19.43 19.76 21.06
N LEU A 281 -19.70 18.46 20.92
CA LEU A 281 -20.57 17.94 19.87
C LEU A 281 -22.04 18.14 20.27
N GLY A 282 -22.75 19.00 19.52
CA GLY A 282 -24.21 19.11 19.63
C GLY A 282 -24.73 20.18 20.58
N ASP A 283 -24.26 21.43 20.48
CA ASP A 283 -24.98 22.60 21.02
C ASP A 283 -26.25 22.87 20.18
N ASP A 284 -27.23 21.97 20.26
CA ASP A 284 -28.59 22.14 19.75
C ASP A 284 -29.61 21.56 20.75
N ASP A 285 -30.86 22.03 20.68
CA ASP A 285 -31.98 21.79 21.60
C ASP A 285 -32.36 20.30 21.79
N ARG A 286 -31.70 19.38 21.07
CA ARG A 286 -31.93 17.94 21.07
C ARG A 286 -30.92 17.14 21.92
N ALA A 287 -29.88 17.79 22.42
CA ALA A 287 -28.85 17.14 23.23
C ALA A 287 -29.25 17.09 24.72
N VAL A 288 -29.70 15.91 25.18
CA VAL A 288 -29.94 15.68 26.61
C VAL A 288 -28.61 15.34 27.29
N ARG A 289 -28.15 16.23 28.17
CA ARG A 289 -26.99 16.04 29.05
C ARG A 289 -27.48 15.30 30.31
N ILE A 290 -26.97 14.09 30.56
CA ILE A 290 -27.13 13.37 31.83
C ILE A 290 -25.74 13.17 32.43
#